data_AF-A0A8C8W1L1-F1
#
_entry.id   AF-A0A8C8W1L1-F1
#
_cell.length_a   1.000
_cell.length_b   1.000
_cell.length_c   1.000
_cell.angle_alpha   90.00
_cell.angle_beta   90.00
_cell.angle_gamma   90.00
#
_symmetry.space_group_name_H-M   'P 1'
#
loop_
_entity.id
_entity.type
_entity.pdbx_description
1 polymer ?
#
loop_
_entity_poly.entity_id
_entity_poly.type
_entity_poly.pdbx_seq_one_letter_code
_entity_poly.pdbx_strand_id
1 'polypeptide(L)' 'MEAVPRMPMIWLDLKEAGDFHFQSAVKKFVLKNYGENPEAYNEELKKLELLRQVGVFLCWYKWNWFAKKSI' A
#
# COMPACT_ATOMS: atom_id res chain seq x y z
N MET A 1 20.74 -37.42 10.33
CA MET A 1 20.48 -36.83 9.00
C MET A 1 20.25 -35.35 9.21
N GLU A 2 21.33 -34.58 9.32
CA GLU A 2 21.25 -33.13 9.44
C GLU A 2 21.59 -32.49 8.10
N ALA A 3 20.74 -31.53 7.72
CA ALA A 3 20.85 -30.62 6.59
C ALA A 3 20.60 -31.21 5.19
N VAL A 4 19.31 -31.38 4.86
CA VAL A 4 18.88 -31.26 3.45
C VAL A 4 19.20 -29.83 3.00
N PRO A 5 19.94 -29.63 1.89
CA PRO A 5 20.21 -28.30 1.34
C PRO A 5 18.88 -27.58 1.04
N ARG A 6 18.73 -26.35 1.54
CA ARG A 6 17.54 -25.53 1.26
C ARG A 6 17.54 -25.21 -0.24
N MET A 7 16.48 -25.60 -0.94
CA MET A 7 16.30 -25.22 -2.35
C MET A 7 16.18 -23.70 -2.49
N PRO A 8 16.73 -23.10 -3.56
CA PRO A 8 16.58 -21.69 -3.82
C PRO A 8 15.11 -21.37 -4.13
N MET A 9 14.54 -20.41 -3.41
CA MET A 9 13.20 -19.92 -3.70
C MET A 9 13.28 -18.80 -4.74
N ILE A 10 12.39 -18.84 -5.71
CA ILE A 10 12.21 -17.74 -6.66
C ILE A 10 11.40 -16.65 -5.95
N TRP A 11 11.93 -15.44 -5.89
CA TRP A 11 11.21 -14.25 -5.42
C TRP A 11 10.94 -13.30 -6.58
N LEU A 12 9.82 -12.58 -6.48
CA LEU A 12 9.47 -11.52 -7.41
C LEU A 12 9.58 -10.17 -6.71
N ASP A 13 10.08 -9.19 -7.45
CA ASP A 13 10.20 -7.82 -7.01
C ASP A 13 8.82 -7.17 -6.92
N LEU A 14 8.62 -6.36 -5.88
CA LEU A 14 7.40 -5.58 -5.77
C LEU A 14 7.48 -4.38 -6.69
N LYS A 15 6.34 -4.06 -7.30
CA LYS A 15 6.20 -2.85 -8.11
C LYS A 15 6.22 -1.62 -7.22
N GLU A 16 6.92 -0.60 -7.68
CA GLU A 16 6.86 0.73 -7.07
C GLU A 16 5.48 1.34 -7.32
N ALA A 17 4.86 1.82 -6.24
CA ALA A 17 3.59 2.53 -6.31
C ALA A 17 3.88 4.01 -6.59
N GLY A 18 3.33 4.53 -7.70
CA GLY A 18 3.37 5.96 -8.02
C GLY A 18 2.30 6.76 -7.27
N ASP A 19 2.18 8.04 -7.63
CA ASP A 19 1.19 8.94 -7.05
C ASP A 19 -0.24 8.57 -7.46
N PHE A 20 -1.12 8.45 -6.47
CA PHE A 20 -2.53 8.16 -6.69
C PHE A 20 -3.42 9.21 -6.00
N HIS A 21 -4.02 10.11 -6.79
CA HIS A 21 -4.79 11.25 -6.28
C HIS A 21 -6.30 10.95 -6.20
N PHE A 22 -6.72 10.09 -5.28
CA PHE A 22 -8.13 9.69 -5.15
C PHE A 22 -9.02 10.74 -4.46
N GLN A 23 -8.46 11.66 -3.68
CA GLN A 23 -9.22 12.61 -2.87
C GLN A 23 -10.17 13.49 -3.71
N SER A 24 -9.69 14.03 -4.84
CA SER A 24 -10.49 14.89 -5.72
C SER A 24 -11.63 14.12 -6.39
N ALA A 25 -11.38 12.86 -6.79
CA ALA A 25 -12.38 12.01 -7.42
C ALA A 25 -13.50 11.63 -6.44
N VAL A 26 -13.15 11.27 -5.20
CA VAL A 26 -14.14 10.91 -4.17
C VAL A 26 -15.01 12.10 -3.78
N LYS A 27 -14.42 13.28 -3.60
CA LYS A 27 -15.20 14.51 -3.31
C LYS A 27 -16.21 14.83 -4.41
N LYS A 28 -15.81 14.71 -5.68
CA LYS A 28 -16.72 14.89 -6.83
C LYS A 28 -17.82 13.82 -6.86
N PHE A 29 -17.50 12.59 -6.49
CA PHE A 29 -18.46 11.49 -6.44
C PHE A 29 -19.51 11.67 -5.35
N VAL A 30 -19.11 12.07 -4.14
CA VAL A 30 -20.03 12.33 -3.02
C VAL A 30 -20.97 13.48 -3.37
N LEU A 31 -20.43 14.59 -3.89
CA LEU A 31 -21.23 15.74 -4.28
C LEU A 31 -22.25 15.38 -5.37
N LYS A 32 -21.87 14.57 -6.35
CA LYS A 32 -22.71 14.21 -7.49
C LYS A 32 -23.80 13.19 -7.14
N ASN A 33 -23.51 12.21 -6.29
CA ASN A 33 -24.42 11.07 -6.05
C ASN A 33 -25.21 11.19 -4.75
N TYR A 34 -24.65 11.83 -3.72
CA TYR A 34 -25.27 11.90 -2.38
C TYR A 34 -25.75 13.31 -2.01
N GLY A 35 -25.25 14.36 -2.69
CA GLY A 35 -25.59 15.74 -2.36
C GLY A 35 -25.14 16.17 -0.95
N GLU A 36 -24.29 15.36 -0.32
CA GLU A 36 -23.74 15.62 1.01
C GLU A 36 -22.51 16.53 0.94
N ASN A 37 -22.15 17.14 2.07
CA ASN A 37 -20.99 18.00 2.16
C ASN A 37 -19.69 17.18 1.95
N PRO A 38 -18.91 17.42 0.88
CA PRO A 38 -17.70 16.65 0.58
C PRO A 38 -16.58 16.83 1.63
N GLU A 39 -16.69 17.85 2.49
CA GLU A 39 -15.76 18.09 3.60
C GLU A 39 -15.92 17.08 4.75
N ALA A 40 -17.11 16.46 4.90
CA ALA A 40 -17.36 15.48 5.95
C ALA A 40 -16.46 14.25 5.83
N TYR A 41 -16.05 13.91 4.60
CA TYR A 41 -15.23 12.73 4.30
C TYR A 41 -13.71 12.99 4.34
N ASN A 42 -13.28 14.20 4.72
CA ASN A 42 -11.86 14.57 4.73
C ASN A 42 -11.04 13.72 5.70
N GLU A 43 -11.61 13.36 6.85
CA GLU A 43 -10.91 12.55 7.85
C GLU A 43 -10.70 11.11 7.37
N GLU A 44 -11.72 10.51 6.77
CA GLU A 44 -11.67 9.17 6.19
C GLU A 44 -10.67 9.13 5.03
N LEU A 45 -10.69 10.14 4.17
CA LEU A 45 -9.73 10.28 3.07
C LEU A 45 -8.29 10.39 3.58
N LYS A 46 -8.06 11.10 4.69
CA LYS A 46 -6.74 11.22 5.32
C LYS A 46 -6.28 9.90 5.95
N LYS A 47 -7.17 9.16 6.60
CA LYS A 47 -6.87 7.81 7.12
C LYS A 47 -6.52 6.84 6.00
N LEU A 48 -7.22 6.91 4.87
CA LEU A 48 -6.94 6.07 3.70
C LEU A 48 -5.59 6.40 3.06
N GLU A 49 -5.25 7.69 2.95
CA GLU A 49 -3.94 8.12 2.43
C GLU A 49 -2.81 7.61 3.33
N LEU A 50 -2.98 7.72 4.65
CA LEU A 50 -2.02 7.19 5.63
C LEU A 50 -1.86 5.68 5.47
N LEU A 51 -2.96 4.93 5.34
CA LEU A 51 -2.92 3.48 5.11
C LEU A 51 -2.19 3.12 3.81
N ARG A 52 -2.38 3.90 2.73
CA ARG A 52 -1.66 3.69 1.47
C ARG A 52 -0.15 3.88 1.66
N GLN A 53 0.25 4.98 2.30
CA GLN A 53 1.65 5.26 2.58
C GLN A 53 2.27 4.15 3.44
N VAL A 54 1.63 3.81 4.55
CA VAL A 54 2.07 2.73 5.45
C VAL A 54 2.16 1.41 4.68
N GLY A 55 1.17 1.07 3.85
CA GLY A 55 1.19 -0.14 3.02
C GLY A 55 2.39 -0.19 2.08
N VAL A 56 2.65 0.88 1.33
CA VAL A 56 3.80 0.96 0.39
C VAL A 56 5.12 0.89 1.16
N PHE A 57 5.26 1.65 2.26
CA PHE A 57 6.48 1.65 3.07
C PHE A 57 6.73 0.31 3.76
N LEU A 58 5.76 -0.26 4.48
CA LEU A 58 5.92 -1.55 5.17
C LEU A 58 6.21 -2.68 4.19
N CYS A 59 5.58 -2.66 3.01
CA CYS A 59 5.86 -3.67 2.00
C CYS A 59 7.30 -3.56 1.51
N TRP A 60 7.80 -2.35 1.27
CA TRP A 60 9.18 -2.10 0.88
C TRP A 60 10.19 -2.53 1.97
N TYR A 61 9.96 -2.13 3.23
CA TYR A 61 10.82 -2.50 4.35
C TYR A 61 10.83 -4.00 4.64
N LYS A 62 9.64 -4.63 4.66
CA LYS A 62 9.51 -6.07 4.93
C LYS A 62 10.15 -6.90 3.82
N TRP A 63 10.00 -6.48 2.58
CA TRP A 63 10.60 -7.17 1.44
C TRP A 63 12.13 -7.02 1.43
N ASN A 64 12.66 -5.81 1.68
CA ASN A 64 14.11 -5.61 1.83
C ASN A 64 14.72 -6.39 3.01
N TRP A 65 14.01 -6.47 4.13
CA TRP A 65 14.45 -7.26 5.28
C TRP A 65 14.45 -8.76 4.97
N PHE A 66 13.44 -9.26 4.26
CA PHE A 66 13.36 -10.66 3.85
C PHE A 66 14.45 -11.00 2.82
N ALA A 67 14.68 -10.13 1.83
CA ALA A 67 15.74 -10.27 0.83
C ALA A 67 17.13 -10.35 1.49
N LYS A 68 17.41 -9.49 2.48
CA LYS A 68 18.69 -9.51 3.22
C LYS A 68 18.89 -10.72 4.12
N LYS A 69 17.82 -11.38 4.56
CA LYS A 69 17.88 -12.54 5.48
C LYS A 69 17.94 -13.89 4.75
N SER A 70 17.71 -13.87 3.44
CA SER A 70 17.68 -15.07 2.59
C SER A 70 18.98 -15.28 1.78
N ILE A 71 19.97 -14.41 1.97
CA ILE A 71 21.37 -14.51 1.49
C ILE A 71 22.26 -14.77 2.71
#